data_AF-A0A535GJX8-F1
#
_entry.id   AF-A0A535GJX8-F1
#
_cell.length_a   1.000
_cell.length_b   1.000
_cell.length_c   1.000
_cell.angle_alpha   90.00
_cell.angle_beta   90.00
_cell.angle_gamma   90.00
#
_symmetry.space_group_name_H-M   'P 1'
#
loop_
_entity.id
_entity.type
_entity.pdbx_description
1 polymer ?
#
loop_
_entity_poly.entity_id
_entity_poly.type
_entity_poly.pdbx_seq_one_letter_code
_entity_poly.pdbx_strand_id
1 'polypeptide(L)'
;QMAFPRLDLFTCVVAENGALLYNPADSTEKLLGEAPPRQFIQALQERGVTPLVTGRVIVASLHPHEKTIVDVIAKLGLELQVIFNKGAVMVLPTGMNKATGLIAALQELKLSAHNVVGIGDAENDHSFLSLCECSVAVANAIPSLKEQADYTTKAENGDGVIELIEQLLADDLKTLDQRVGRRHTQST
;
A
#
# COMPACT_ATOMS: atom_id res chain seq x y z
N GLN A 1 4.07 -16.15 10.59
CA GLN A 1 5.14 -15.28 11.10
C GLN A 1 4.60 -13.86 11.05
N MET A 2 4.56 -13.12 12.16
CA MET A 2 4.23 -11.69 12.07
C MET A 2 5.34 -11.01 11.28
N ALA A 3 4.99 -10.35 10.17
CA ALA A 3 5.96 -9.71 9.28
C ALA A 3 6.75 -8.58 9.97
N PHE A 4 6.19 -8.00 11.04
CA PHE A 4 6.83 -6.95 11.84
C PHE A 4 6.45 -7.09 13.33
N PRO A 5 7.41 -7.29 14.25
CA PRO A 5 7.12 -7.56 15.66
C PRO A 5 6.82 -6.31 16.50
N ARG A 6 7.07 -5.10 15.97
CA ARG A 6 7.01 -3.85 16.73
C ARG A 6 5.86 -2.93 16.32
N LEU A 7 4.67 -3.51 16.11
CA LEU A 7 3.49 -2.72 15.73
C LEU A 7 3.15 -1.65 16.77
N ASP A 8 3.61 -1.80 18.02
CA ASP A 8 3.51 -0.81 19.10
C ASP A 8 4.18 0.54 18.78
N LEU A 9 5.07 0.60 17.79
CA LEU A 9 5.68 1.85 17.33
C LEU A 9 4.71 2.75 16.54
N PHE A 10 3.59 2.20 16.06
CA PHE A 10 2.66 2.90 15.20
C PHE A 10 1.37 3.26 15.93
N THR A 11 0.87 4.48 15.71
CA THR A 11 -0.46 4.89 16.18
C THR A 11 -1.58 4.22 15.38
N CYS A 12 -1.34 3.95 14.11
CA CYS A 12 -2.29 3.29 13.20
C CYS A 12 -1.51 2.49 12.15
N VAL A 13 -2.00 1.30 11.82
CA VAL A 13 -1.45 0.44 10.79
C VAL A 13 -2.48 0.27 9.69
N VAL A 14 -2.09 0.61 8.46
CA VAL A 14 -2.86 0.32 7.25
C VAL A 14 -2.39 -1.04 6.71
N ALA A 15 -3.22 -2.06 6.87
CA ALA A 15 -2.95 -3.43 6.47
C ALA A 15 -3.75 -3.83 5.22
N GLU A 16 -3.44 -5.03 4.70
CA GLU A 16 -4.16 -5.63 3.56
C GLU A 16 -4.27 -4.70 2.36
N ASN A 17 -3.15 -4.09 1.97
CA ASN A 17 -3.07 -3.18 0.83
C ASN A 17 -4.09 -2.01 0.88
N GLY A 18 -4.46 -1.58 2.08
CA GLY A 18 -5.36 -0.44 2.30
C GLY A 18 -6.77 -0.79 2.76
N ALA A 19 -7.09 -2.07 2.94
CA ALA A 19 -8.46 -2.50 3.26
C ALA A 19 -8.74 -2.72 4.75
N LEU A 20 -7.73 -2.63 5.62
CA LEU A 20 -7.84 -2.84 7.05
C LEU A 20 -7.06 -1.74 7.79
N LEU A 21 -7.71 -1.06 8.73
CA LEU A 21 -7.03 -0.27 9.75
C LEU A 21 -6.91 -1.11 11.02
N TYR A 22 -5.72 -1.08 11.61
CA TYR A 22 -5.45 -1.73 12.90
C TYR A 22 -4.86 -0.69 13.85
N ASN A 23 -5.43 -0.58 15.04
CA ASN A 23 -4.91 0.26 16.12
C ASN A 23 -4.09 -0.59 17.10
N PRO A 24 -2.76 -0.41 17.16
CA PRO A 24 -1.92 -1.20 18.06
C PRO A 24 -2.15 -0.95 19.55
N ALA A 25 -2.72 0.19 19.93
CA ALA A 25 -2.91 0.56 21.34
C ALA A 25 -4.01 -0.26 22.04
N ASP A 26 -5.06 -0.64 21.31
CA ASP A 26 -6.22 -1.39 21.83
C ASP A 26 -6.56 -2.64 21.01
N SER A 27 -5.74 -2.96 20.01
CA SER A 27 -5.91 -4.09 19.09
C SER A 27 -7.22 -4.07 18.30
N THR A 28 -7.83 -2.90 18.09
CA THR A 28 -9.05 -2.79 17.28
C THR A 28 -8.74 -2.91 15.80
N GLU A 29 -9.58 -3.65 15.08
CA GLU A 29 -9.57 -3.81 13.62
C GLU A 29 -10.79 -3.09 13.04
N LYS A 30 -10.59 -2.29 11.99
CA LYS A 30 -11.65 -1.67 11.20
C LYS A 30 -11.48 -2.05 9.73
N LEU A 31 -12.43 -2.83 9.22
CA LEU A 31 -12.47 -3.20 7.81
C LEU A 31 -13.01 -2.04 6.98
N LEU A 32 -12.31 -1.73 5.88
CA LEU A 32 -12.70 -0.68 4.93
C LEU A 32 -13.37 -1.26 3.67
N GLY A 33 -13.35 -2.59 3.52
CA GLY A 33 -13.99 -3.30 2.43
C GLY A 33 -14.65 -4.60 2.91
N GLU A 34 -15.44 -5.20 2.03
CA GLU A 34 -16.12 -6.46 2.31
C GLU A 34 -15.18 -7.67 2.19
N ALA A 35 -15.43 -8.69 3.00
CA ALA A 35 -14.68 -9.94 2.92
C ALA A 35 -14.87 -10.62 1.55
N PRO A 36 -13.84 -11.29 1.01
CA PRO A 36 -13.95 -12.01 -0.25
C PRO A 36 -15.01 -13.12 -0.15
N PRO A 37 -15.91 -13.24 -1.14
CA PRO A 37 -16.94 -14.27 -1.12
C PRO A 37 -16.36 -15.68 -0.98
N ARG A 38 -16.96 -16.54 -0.15
CA ARG A 38 -16.46 -17.92 0.04
C ARG A 38 -16.40 -18.71 -1.28
N GLN A 39 -17.40 -18.51 -2.15
CA GLN A 39 -17.45 -19.12 -3.48
C GLN A 39 -16.28 -18.69 -4.39
N PHE A 40 -15.77 -17.47 -4.21
CA PHE A 40 -14.60 -16.98 -4.94
C PHE A 40 -13.35 -17.74 -4.52
N ILE A 41 -13.11 -17.85 -3.21
CA ILE A 41 -11.96 -18.57 -2.65
C ILE A 41 -12.00 -20.04 -3.08
N GLN A 42 -13.16 -20.69 -2.94
CA GLN A 42 -13.33 -22.09 -3.33
C GLN A 42 -13.06 -22.30 -4.83
N ALA A 43 -13.58 -21.45 -5.70
CA ALA A 43 -13.37 -21.56 -7.15
C ALA A 43 -11.88 -21.39 -7.54
N LEU A 44 -11.12 -20.56 -6.82
CA LEU A 44 -9.67 -20.44 -7.02
C LEU A 44 -8.94 -21.72 -6.58
N GLN A 45 -9.30 -22.28 -5.43
CA GLN A 45 -8.71 -23.51 -4.91
C GLN A 45 -8.98 -24.71 -5.84
N GLU A 46 -10.21 -24.86 -6.33
CA GLU A 46 -10.59 -25.91 -7.28
C GLU A 46 -9.82 -25.82 -8.62
N ARG A 47 -9.40 -24.61 -8.99
CA ARG A 47 -8.55 -24.38 -10.18
C ARG A 47 -7.05 -24.47 -9.91
N GLY A 48 -6.65 -24.89 -8.71
CA GLY A 48 -5.25 -25.08 -8.35
C GLY A 48 -4.45 -23.79 -8.18
N VAL A 49 -5.10 -22.66 -7.87
CA VAL A 49 -4.40 -21.42 -7.54
C VAL A 49 -3.65 -21.61 -6.22
N THR A 50 -2.33 -21.70 -6.31
CA THR A 50 -1.44 -21.92 -5.16
C THR A 50 -0.09 -21.20 -5.37
N PRO A 51 0.45 -20.52 -4.33
CA PRO A 51 -0.13 -20.33 -3.00
C PRO A 51 -1.35 -19.41 -3.05
N LEU A 52 -2.31 -19.63 -2.16
CA LEU A 52 -3.47 -18.76 -1.97
C LEU A 52 -3.53 -18.32 -0.50
N VAL A 53 -3.39 -17.03 -0.27
CA VAL A 53 -3.45 -16.40 1.06
C VAL A 53 -4.72 -15.58 1.12
N THR A 54 -5.49 -15.73 2.20
CA THR A 54 -6.72 -14.97 2.43
C THR A 54 -6.60 -14.21 3.73
N GLY A 55 -6.75 -12.89 3.66
CA GLY A 55 -6.88 -12.00 4.81
C GLY A 55 -8.36 -11.79 5.19
N ARG A 56 -8.64 -10.67 5.86
CA ARG A 56 -10.00 -10.23 6.19
C ARG A 56 -10.75 -9.77 4.93
N VAL A 57 -10.08 -9.03 4.06
CA VAL A 57 -10.62 -8.40 2.85
C VAL A 57 -9.80 -8.75 1.60
N ILE A 58 -8.50 -8.98 1.75
CA ILE A 58 -7.61 -9.31 0.63
C ILE A 58 -7.56 -10.81 0.35
N VAL A 59 -7.45 -11.17 -0.93
CA VAL A 59 -6.95 -12.49 -1.38
C VAL A 59 -5.67 -12.27 -2.16
N ALA A 60 -4.61 -13.02 -1.88
CA ALA A 60 -3.34 -12.88 -2.57
C ALA A 60 -2.82 -14.23 -3.07
N SER A 61 -2.18 -14.20 -4.23
CA SER A 61 -1.46 -15.30 -4.85
C SER A 61 -0.21 -14.75 -5.55
N LEU A 62 0.42 -15.56 -6.40
CA LEU A 62 1.60 -15.21 -7.18
C LEU A 62 1.32 -15.38 -8.67
N HIS A 63 2.13 -14.74 -9.50
CA HIS A 63 2.20 -15.06 -10.92
C HIS A 63 2.48 -16.58 -11.13
N PRO A 64 1.86 -17.27 -12.10
CA PRO A 64 1.02 -16.76 -13.20
C PRO A 64 -0.51 -16.88 -12.99
N HIS A 65 -1.01 -16.76 -11.75
CA HIS A 65 -2.43 -17.00 -11.46
C HIS A 65 -3.38 -15.86 -11.84
N GLU A 66 -2.86 -14.73 -12.32
CA GLU A 66 -3.67 -13.53 -12.63
C GLU A 66 -4.81 -13.80 -13.62
N LYS A 67 -4.57 -14.61 -14.66
CA LYS A 67 -5.60 -14.93 -15.66
C LYS A 67 -6.72 -15.77 -15.05
N THR A 68 -6.36 -16.80 -14.29
CA THR A 68 -7.33 -17.66 -13.60
C THR A 68 -8.17 -16.85 -12.61
N ILE A 69 -7.55 -15.91 -11.89
CA ILE A 69 -8.22 -15.02 -10.95
C ILE A 69 -9.25 -14.14 -11.67
N VAL A 70 -8.84 -13.43 -12.72
CA VAL A 70 -9.73 -12.56 -13.52
C VAL A 70 -10.90 -13.37 -14.09
N ASP A 71 -10.63 -14.58 -14.61
CA ASP A 71 -11.67 -15.46 -15.14
C ASP A 71 -12.70 -15.87 -14.09
N VAL A 72 -12.28 -16.11 -12.84
CA VAL A 72 -13.19 -16.45 -11.74
C VAL A 72 -14.01 -15.23 -11.32
N ILE A 73 -13.38 -14.05 -11.19
CA ILE A 73 -14.08 -12.78 -10.90
C ILE A 73 -15.20 -12.56 -11.92
N ALA A 74 -14.88 -12.68 -13.21
CA ALA A 74 -15.83 -12.48 -14.30
C ALA A 74 -16.98 -13.51 -14.29
N LYS A 75 -16.65 -14.81 -14.11
CA LYS A 75 -17.67 -15.88 -14.07
C LYS A 75 -18.63 -15.77 -12.90
N LEU A 76 -18.19 -15.23 -11.79
CA LEU A 76 -18.99 -15.04 -10.58
C LEU A 76 -19.66 -13.65 -10.52
N GLY A 77 -19.39 -12.76 -11.48
CA GLY A 77 -19.96 -11.41 -11.51
C GLY A 77 -19.55 -10.54 -10.32
N LEU A 78 -18.30 -10.66 -9.86
CA LEU A 78 -17.82 -9.97 -8.66
C LEU A 78 -17.18 -8.63 -8.99
N GLU A 79 -17.41 -7.62 -8.14
CA GLU A 79 -16.78 -6.29 -8.24
C GLU A 79 -15.42 -6.25 -7.51
N LEU A 80 -14.50 -7.13 -7.94
CA LEU A 80 -13.14 -7.23 -7.40
C LEU A 80 -12.11 -6.73 -8.42
N GLN A 81 -11.03 -6.12 -7.92
CA GLN A 81 -9.91 -5.66 -8.73
C GLN A 81 -8.63 -6.44 -8.43
N VAL A 82 -7.81 -6.62 -9.46
CA VAL A 82 -6.49 -7.26 -9.36
C VAL A 82 -5.40 -6.17 -9.29
N ILE A 83 -4.52 -6.29 -8.31
CA ILE A 83 -3.40 -5.38 -8.06
C ILE A 83 -2.10 -6.18 -8.06
N PHE A 84 -1.11 -5.72 -8.81
CA PHE A 84 0.21 -6.33 -8.90
C PHE A 84 1.19 -5.70 -7.91
N ASN A 85 2.09 -6.51 -7.38
CA ASN A 85 3.19 -6.06 -6.53
C ASN A 85 4.37 -7.04 -6.62
N LYS A 86 5.41 -6.71 -7.38
CA LYS A 86 6.65 -7.51 -7.49
C LYS A 86 6.42 -9.03 -7.65
N GLY A 87 5.52 -9.41 -8.55
CA GLY A 87 5.16 -10.82 -8.84
C GLY A 87 4.04 -11.41 -7.97
N ALA A 88 3.60 -10.70 -6.93
CA ALA A 88 2.36 -10.99 -6.23
C ALA A 88 1.15 -10.48 -7.01
N VAL A 89 0.05 -11.24 -6.91
CA VAL A 89 -1.25 -10.93 -7.49
C VAL A 89 -2.24 -10.83 -6.33
N MET A 90 -2.65 -9.60 -6.02
CA MET A 90 -3.56 -9.29 -4.92
C MET A 90 -4.94 -8.96 -5.46
N VAL A 91 -5.98 -9.37 -4.76
CA VAL A 91 -7.37 -9.17 -5.12
C VAL A 91 -8.06 -8.48 -3.95
N LEU A 92 -8.69 -7.35 -4.25
CA LEU A 92 -9.42 -6.52 -3.29
C LEU A 92 -10.75 -6.06 -3.88
N PRO A 93 -11.71 -5.58 -3.07
CA PRO A 93 -12.86 -4.84 -3.56
C PRO A 93 -12.43 -3.66 -4.44
N THR A 94 -13.24 -3.36 -5.46
CA THR A 94 -13.00 -2.22 -6.35
C THR A 94 -12.85 -0.92 -5.56
N GLY A 95 -11.87 -0.10 -5.93
CA GLY A 95 -11.59 1.17 -5.26
C GLY A 95 -10.70 1.07 -4.02
N MET A 96 -10.40 -0.13 -3.52
CA MET A 96 -9.51 -0.31 -2.36
C MET A 96 -8.04 -0.44 -2.76
N ASN A 97 -7.21 0.49 -2.29
CA ASN A 97 -5.75 0.47 -2.44
C ASN A 97 -5.04 1.19 -1.26
N LYS A 98 -3.71 1.20 -1.28
CA LYS A 98 -2.89 1.86 -0.24
C LYS A 98 -3.25 3.34 -0.06
N ALA A 99 -3.61 4.04 -1.14
CA ALA A 99 -4.03 5.44 -1.09
C ALA A 99 -5.34 5.61 -0.30
N THR A 100 -6.36 4.80 -0.58
CA THR A 100 -7.63 4.85 0.16
C THR A 100 -7.47 4.46 1.62
N GLY A 101 -6.58 3.51 1.92
CA GLY A 101 -6.23 3.15 3.30
C GLY A 101 -5.53 4.30 4.04
N LEU A 102 -4.59 4.99 3.38
CA LEU A 102 -3.95 6.19 3.93
C LEU A 102 -4.99 7.28 4.22
N ILE A 103 -5.90 7.57 3.29
CA ILE A 103 -6.97 8.56 3.49
C ILE A 103 -7.80 8.23 4.73
N ALA A 104 -8.21 6.97 4.88
CA ALA A 104 -8.99 6.53 6.03
C ALA A 104 -8.20 6.67 7.34
N ALA A 105 -6.91 6.32 7.35
CA ALA A 105 -6.05 6.49 8.52
C ALA A 105 -5.85 7.96 8.90
N LEU A 106 -5.59 8.84 7.93
CA LEU A 106 -5.44 10.28 8.17
C LEU A 106 -6.72 10.91 8.74
N GLN A 107 -7.90 10.46 8.29
CA GLN A 107 -9.17 10.89 8.85
C GLN A 107 -9.32 10.51 10.33
N GLU A 108 -8.95 9.29 10.72
CA GLU A 108 -8.99 8.86 12.12
C GLU A 108 -7.99 9.63 13.00
N LEU A 109 -6.79 9.88 12.45
CA LEU A 109 -5.74 10.64 13.13
C LEU A 109 -5.97 12.16 13.10
N LYS A 110 -6.95 12.65 12.33
CA LYS A 110 -7.22 14.08 12.09
C LYS A 110 -5.99 14.82 11.54
N LEU A 111 -5.27 14.19 10.62
CA LEU A 111 -4.09 14.74 9.97
C LEU A 111 -4.37 15.08 8.50
N SER A 112 -3.62 16.05 7.98
CA SER A 112 -3.65 16.42 6.56
C SER A 112 -2.65 15.58 5.76
N ALA A 113 -2.98 15.28 4.50
CA ALA A 113 -2.02 14.69 3.56
C ALA A 113 -0.78 15.58 3.33
N HIS A 114 -0.92 16.89 3.52
CA HIS A 114 0.19 17.86 3.50
C HIS A 114 1.24 17.62 4.61
N ASN A 115 0.92 16.83 5.63
CA ASN A 115 1.83 16.47 6.72
C ASN A 115 2.46 15.09 6.51
N VAL A 116 2.35 14.50 5.31
CA VAL A 116 2.73 13.11 5.07
C VAL A 116 3.97 13.03 4.20
N VAL A 117 4.98 12.34 4.72
CA VAL A 117 6.09 11.81 3.94
C VAL A 117 5.83 10.34 3.66
N GLY A 118 5.70 9.98 2.39
CA GLY A 118 5.48 8.61 1.94
C GLY A 118 6.75 7.99 1.39
N ILE A 119 7.01 6.72 1.71
CA ILE A 119 8.12 5.95 1.15
C ILE A 119 7.61 4.64 0.55
N GLY A 120 8.05 4.30 -0.66
CA GLY A 120 7.58 3.11 -1.39
C GLY A 120 8.64 2.48 -2.30
N ASP A 121 8.31 1.30 -2.84
CA ASP A 121 9.26 0.50 -3.63
C ASP A 121 8.65 -0.23 -4.84
N ALA A 122 7.32 -0.36 -4.92
CA ALA A 122 6.64 -1.23 -5.87
C ALA A 122 5.44 -0.58 -6.59
N GLU A 123 4.78 -1.36 -7.47
CA GLU A 123 3.71 -0.91 -8.36
C GLU A 123 2.49 -0.38 -7.58
N ASN A 124 2.16 -1.02 -6.45
CA ASN A 124 1.01 -0.64 -5.63
C ASN A 124 1.23 0.65 -4.80
N ASP A 125 2.44 1.22 -4.81
CA ASP A 125 2.77 2.44 -4.06
C ASP A 125 2.48 3.72 -4.82
N HIS A 126 2.34 3.68 -6.15
CA HIS A 126 2.14 4.87 -6.99
C HIS A 126 1.02 5.80 -6.48
N SER A 127 -0.17 5.24 -6.27
CA SER A 127 -1.33 6.00 -5.77
C SER A 127 -1.16 6.51 -4.35
N PHE A 128 -0.44 5.78 -3.50
CA PHE A 128 -0.14 6.18 -2.12
C PHE A 128 0.85 7.35 -2.10
N LEU A 129 1.93 7.26 -2.86
CA LEU A 129 2.94 8.31 -2.98
C LEU A 129 2.40 9.59 -3.64
N SER A 130 1.45 9.46 -4.57
CA SER A 130 0.82 10.63 -5.18
C SER A 130 -0.05 11.45 -4.22
N LEU A 131 -0.45 10.88 -3.08
CA LEU A 131 -1.20 11.59 -2.04
C LEU A 131 -0.31 12.29 -1.02
N CYS A 132 0.94 11.85 -0.87
CA CYS A 132 1.85 12.39 0.14
C CYS A 132 2.37 13.76 -0.28
N GLU A 133 2.68 14.63 0.68
CA GLU A 133 3.33 15.92 0.41
C GLU A 133 4.74 15.72 -0.13
N CYS A 134 5.49 14.82 0.51
CA CYS A 134 6.79 14.39 0.05
C CYS A 134 6.75 12.89 -0.23
N SER A 135 7.03 12.51 -1.47
CA SER A 135 7.10 11.12 -1.92
C SER A 135 8.54 10.68 -2.14
N VAL A 136 8.88 9.51 -1.59
CA VAL A 136 10.23 8.97 -1.60
C VAL A 136 10.20 7.54 -2.14
N ALA A 137 11.13 7.22 -3.04
CA ALA A 137 11.37 5.86 -3.50
C ALA A 137 12.69 5.34 -2.95
N VAL A 138 12.75 4.07 -2.53
CA VAL A 138 14.03 3.46 -2.13
C VAL A 138 14.93 3.14 -3.33
N ALA A 139 16.24 2.98 -3.12
CA ALA A 139 17.18 2.75 -4.21
C ALA A 139 16.93 1.47 -5.04
N ASN A 140 16.24 0.47 -4.50
CA ASN A 140 15.81 -0.73 -5.23
C ASN A 140 14.33 -0.70 -5.63
N ALA A 141 13.68 0.46 -5.58
CA ALA A 141 12.34 0.65 -6.10
C ALA A 141 12.30 0.45 -7.62
N ILE A 142 11.12 0.09 -8.13
CA ILE A 142 10.89 -0.03 -9.58
C ILE A 142 11.15 1.32 -10.29
N PRO A 143 11.66 1.31 -11.54
CA PRO A 143 12.02 2.54 -12.25
C PRO A 143 10.87 3.55 -12.34
N SER A 144 9.66 3.08 -12.67
CA SER A 144 8.47 3.94 -12.81
C SER A 144 8.13 4.69 -11.52
N LEU A 145 8.35 4.07 -10.35
CA LEU A 145 8.06 4.70 -9.07
C LEU A 145 9.09 5.79 -8.74
N LYS A 146 10.38 5.53 -9.02
CA LYS A 146 11.46 6.53 -8.84
C LYS A 146 11.28 7.75 -9.71
N GLU A 147 10.77 7.57 -10.94
CA GLU A 147 10.48 8.67 -11.86
C GLU A 147 9.39 9.62 -11.36
N GLN A 148 8.47 9.12 -10.52
CA GLN A 148 7.35 9.90 -9.98
C GLN A 148 7.59 10.41 -8.55
N ALA A 149 8.56 9.84 -7.83
CA ALA A 149 8.90 10.26 -6.47
C ALA A 149 9.69 11.58 -6.48
N ASP A 150 9.47 12.42 -5.47
CA ASP A 150 10.20 13.68 -5.29
C ASP A 150 11.68 13.44 -4.96
N TYR A 151 11.96 12.30 -4.31
CA TYR A 151 13.30 11.89 -3.94
C TYR A 151 13.49 10.38 -4.07
N THR A 152 14.70 9.96 -4.44
CA THR A 152 15.12 8.56 -4.37
C THR A 152 16.28 8.45 -3.40
N THR A 153 16.16 7.56 -2.41
CA THR A 153 17.22 7.32 -1.41
C THR A 153 18.46 6.72 -2.06
N LYS A 154 19.62 6.81 -1.40
CA LYS A 154 20.84 6.13 -1.86
C LYS A 154 20.84 4.67 -1.47
N ALA A 155 20.33 4.35 -0.29
CA ALA A 155 20.27 3.01 0.23
C ALA A 155 19.00 2.27 -0.20
N GLU A 156 19.08 0.94 -0.26
CA GLU A 156 17.98 0.05 -0.64
C GLU A 156 17.16 -0.37 0.57
N ASN A 157 15.93 -0.85 0.36
CA ASN A 157 15.12 -1.50 1.38
C ASN A 157 15.03 -0.69 2.69
N GLY A 158 15.18 -1.37 3.85
CA GLY A 158 15.12 -0.75 5.17
C GLY A 158 16.21 0.28 5.43
N ASP A 159 17.39 0.14 4.82
CA ASP A 159 18.47 1.12 4.97
C ASP A 159 18.09 2.46 4.32
N GLY A 160 17.35 2.42 3.20
CA GLY A 160 16.75 3.62 2.60
C GLY A 160 15.68 4.27 3.48
N VAL A 161 14.90 3.46 4.21
CA VAL A 161 13.94 3.98 5.21
C VAL A 161 14.66 4.66 6.37
N ILE A 162 15.75 4.06 6.87
CA ILE A 162 16.58 4.65 7.93
C ILE A 162 17.18 5.97 7.45
N GLU A 163 17.76 6.00 6.24
CA GLU A 163 18.31 7.22 5.62
C GLU A 163 17.28 8.36 5.61
N LEU A 164 16.03 8.07 5.23
CA LEU A 164 14.95 9.07 5.23
C LEU A 164 14.59 9.55 6.64
N ILE A 165 14.47 8.62 7.60
CA ILE A 165 14.15 8.95 9.00
C ILE A 165 15.26 9.82 9.62
N GLU A 166 16.52 9.52 9.35
CA GLU A 166 17.65 10.32 9.83
C GLU A 166 17.60 11.75 9.26
N GLN A 167 17.25 11.93 7.99
CA GLN A 167 17.07 13.26 7.39
C GLN A 167 15.90 14.01 8.03
N LEU A 168 14.77 13.35 8.26
CA LEU A 168 13.61 13.92 8.98
C LEU A 168 14.01 14.42 10.37
N LEU A 169 14.74 13.61 11.13
CA LEU A 169 15.18 13.96 12.49
C LEU A 169 16.24 15.07 12.49
N ALA A 170 17.08 15.14 11.46
CA ALA A 170 18.17 16.11 11.38
C ALA A 170 17.70 17.52 11.05
N ASP A 171 16.82 17.68 10.05
CA ASP A 171 16.43 18.99 9.55
C ASP A 171 14.98 19.11 9.04
N ASP A 172 14.13 18.11 9.29
CA ASP A 172 12.74 18.06 8.78
C ASP A 172 12.66 18.12 7.25
N LEU A 173 13.62 17.48 6.57
CA LEU A 173 13.73 17.41 5.11
C LEU A 173 13.85 18.78 4.42
N LYS A 174 14.27 19.83 5.13
CA LYS A 174 14.48 21.18 4.56
C LYS A 174 15.46 21.16 3.38
N THR A 175 16.41 20.24 3.39
CA THR A 175 17.36 20.04 2.28
C THR A 175 16.72 19.43 1.04
N LEU A 176 15.60 18.70 1.17
CA LEU A 176 14.81 18.19 0.05
C LEU A 176 13.79 19.21 -0.46
N ASP A 177 13.31 20.13 0.38
CA ASP A 177 12.29 21.16 0.04
C ASP A 177 12.67 21.98 -1.22
N GLN A 178 13.95 22.26 -1.44
CA GLN A 178 14.44 22.93 -2.66
C GLN A 178 14.25 22.11 -3.96
N ARG A 179 13.95 20.82 -3.85
CA ARG A 179 13.73 19.87 -4.95
C ARG A 179 12.25 19.48 -5.10
N VAL A 180 11.43 19.62 -4.05
CA VAL A 180 9.97 19.34 -4.03
C VAL A 180 9.17 20.50 -4.65
N GLY A 181 9.65 21.05 -5.75
CA GLY A 181 8.95 22.13 -6.45
C GLY A 181 7.98 21.58 -7.49
N ARG A 182 6.83 20.96 -7.12
CA ARG A 182 5.75 20.59 -8.10
C ARG A 182 4.46 19.92 -7.56
N ARG A 183 3.72 20.48 -6.59
CA ARG A 183 2.27 20.13 -6.44
C ARG A 183 1.31 21.29 -6.17
N HIS A 184 1.79 22.53 -6.15
CA HIS A 184 0.93 23.70 -5.95
C HIS A 184 0.49 24.32 -7.29
N THR A 185 -0.35 23.62 -8.06
CA THR A 185 -1.35 24.23 -8.96
C THR A 185 -2.26 23.13 -9.51
N GLN A 186 -3.37 22.86 -8.84
CA GLN A 186 -4.70 22.63 -9.43
C GLN A 186 -5.71 22.40 -8.30
N SER A 187 -6.09 23.48 -7.62
CA SER A 187 -7.42 23.54 -7.00
C SER A 187 -8.44 23.68 -8.13
N THR A 188 -9.41 22.77 -8.16
CA THR A 188 -10.64 22.94 -8.93
C THR A 188 -11.55 23.94 -8.25
#